data_AF-A0A6J6JVI1-F1
#
_entry.id   AF-A0A6J6JVI1-F1
#
_cell.length_a   1.000
_cell.length_b   1.000
_cell.length_c   1.000
_cell.angle_alpha   90.00
_cell.angle_beta   90.00
_cell.angle_gamma   90.00
#
_symmetry.space_group_name_H-M   'P 1'
#
loop_
_entity.id
_entity.type
_entity.pdbx_description
1 polymer ?
#
loop_
_entity_poly.entity_id
_entity_poly.type
_entity_poly.pdbx_seq_one_letter_code
_entity_poly.pdbx_strand_id
1 'polypeptide(L)'
;MVTSAGTLSPNLLAYGDPAVIPATPPVIAPSNPDAATGPPGSGTTQAPTVPGAPLQPRALSGLTSSWLDWTEASTGGLPITGHVVQIYRKGELVGRVVVDADESHTIGNLRAASSHTFAVAAMNAVGVGPFSERSNTIIPLRATRAFSAPQGSSNTDAIPARPTRVRAQQVRSSVDVTWTVPENAAVANYEVLFIQKNRVVAKAITDSVAGVRIFGLKRGVYAVRVRAVNTAGSSPRSKFARLVFR
;
A
#
# COMPACT_ATOMS: atom_id res chain seq x y z
N MET A 1 -29.80 1.37 -27.30
CA MET A 1 -29.77 1.38 -25.83
C MET A 1 -29.05 0.10 -25.41
N VAL A 2 -27.92 0.04 -24.70
CA VAL A 2 -27.28 0.95 -23.73
C VAL A 2 -25.75 0.85 -23.90
N THR A 3 -25.09 1.93 -23.53
CA THR A 3 -23.68 2.31 -23.63
C THR A 3 -22.70 1.54 -22.72
N SER A 4 -21.46 1.39 -23.21
CA SER A 4 -20.15 1.40 -22.53
C SER A 4 -20.10 1.42 -20.99
N ALA A 5 -19.32 0.49 -20.43
CA ALA A 5 -18.58 0.70 -19.18
C ALA A 5 -17.09 0.43 -19.43
N GLY A 6 -16.37 1.48 -19.86
CA GLY A 6 -14.91 1.48 -19.86
C GLY A 6 -14.41 1.46 -18.42
N THR A 7 -13.74 0.39 -18.03
CA THR A 7 -13.03 0.31 -16.75
C THR A 7 -11.83 1.25 -16.82
N LEU A 8 -11.88 2.33 -16.05
CA LEU A 8 -10.74 3.22 -15.86
C LEU A 8 -9.63 2.43 -15.18
N SER A 9 -8.55 2.19 -15.92
CA SER A 9 -7.28 1.75 -15.36
C SER A 9 -6.77 2.86 -14.43
N PRO A 10 -6.36 2.57 -13.18
CA PRO A 10 -5.68 3.56 -12.37
C PRO A 10 -4.35 3.90 -13.05
N ASN A 11 -4.27 5.14 -13.54
CA ASN A 11 -3.11 5.70 -14.21
C ASN A 11 -1.87 5.50 -13.35
N LEU A 12 -0.99 4.62 -13.81
CA LEU A 12 0.36 4.44 -13.31
C LEU A 12 1.16 5.67 -13.74
N LEU A 13 1.20 6.71 -12.92
CA LEU A 13 2.13 7.82 -13.16
C LEU A 13 3.55 7.27 -12.98
N ALA A 14 4.23 7.13 -14.11
CA ALA A 14 5.60 6.70 -14.23
C ALA A 14 6.52 7.66 -13.45
N TYR A 15 7.58 7.08 -12.88
CA TYR A 15 8.66 7.82 -12.24
C TYR A 15 9.42 8.60 -13.32
N GLY A 16 9.14 9.90 -13.46
CA GLY A 16 9.86 10.74 -14.41
C GLY A 16 9.16 12.03 -14.79
N ASP A 17 8.86 12.89 -13.82
CA ASP A 17 8.95 14.35 -14.01
C ASP A 17 8.83 15.05 -12.65
N PRO A 18 9.79 15.90 -12.22
CA PRO A 18 9.58 16.74 -11.06
C PRO A 18 8.61 17.85 -11.46
N ALA A 19 7.30 17.60 -11.35
CA ALA A 19 6.33 18.68 -11.39
C ALA A 19 6.63 19.62 -10.20
N VAL A 20 7.30 20.73 -10.50
CA VAL A 20 7.42 21.88 -9.61
C VAL A 20 6.02 22.43 -9.44
N ILE A 21 5.35 22.07 -8.34
CA ILE A 21 4.08 22.70 -7.97
C ILE A 21 4.43 24.02 -7.24
N PRO A 22 3.93 25.18 -7.69
CA PRO A 22 4.23 26.47 -7.07
C PRO A 22 3.72 26.52 -5.62
N ALA A 23 4.48 27.21 -4.77
CA ALA A 23 4.34 27.21 -3.31
C ALA A 23 3.18 28.07 -2.75
N THR A 24 2.18 28.47 -3.54
CA THR A 24 1.11 29.35 -3.04
C THR A 24 -0.21 29.12 -3.80
N PRO A 25 -1.31 28.74 -3.12
CA PRO A 25 -2.64 28.81 -3.73
C PRO A 25 -3.10 30.28 -3.88
N PRO A 26 -3.96 30.58 -4.88
CA PRO A 26 -4.49 31.93 -5.06
C PRO A 26 -5.45 32.28 -3.92
N VAL A 27 -5.23 33.44 -3.29
CA VAL A 27 -6.15 34.02 -2.32
C VAL A 27 -7.37 34.57 -3.07
N ILE A 28 -8.52 33.92 -2.97
CA ILE A 28 -9.79 34.50 -3.38
C ILE A 28 -10.36 35.24 -2.16
N ALA A 29 -10.35 36.57 -2.21
CA ALA A 29 -11.04 37.41 -1.23
C ALA A 29 -12.56 37.36 -1.49
N PRO A 30 -13.41 37.10 -0.49
CA PRO A 30 -14.85 37.25 -0.67
C PRO A 30 -15.21 38.74 -0.74
N SER A 31 -15.84 39.11 -1.86
CA SER A 31 -16.50 40.41 -2.05
C SER A 31 -17.99 40.23 -1.79
N ASN A 32 -18.55 40.90 -0.77
CA ASN A 32 -19.72 41.82 -0.84
C ASN A 32 -20.36 42.04 0.57
N PRO A 33 -20.94 43.25 0.85
CA PRO A 33 -21.43 43.66 2.17
C PRO A 33 -22.96 43.49 2.37
N ASP A 34 -23.38 43.48 3.66
CA ASP A 34 -24.73 43.68 4.23
C ASP A 34 -25.88 42.71 3.84
N ALA A 35 -26.80 42.24 4.68
CA ALA A 35 -27.13 42.43 6.10
C ALA A 35 -28.07 41.28 6.56
N ALA A 36 -28.06 40.89 7.84
CA ALA A 36 -29.23 40.39 8.58
C ALA A 36 -28.96 40.36 10.09
N THR A 37 -29.70 41.18 10.83
CA THR A 37 -29.74 41.28 12.29
C THR A 37 -30.53 40.13 12.92
N GLY A 38 -29.86 39.28 13.70
CA GLY A 38 -30.44 38.31 14.64
C GLY A 38 -29.61 38.24 15.92
N PRO A 39 -30.18 37.86 17.09
CA PRO A 39 -29.48 37.93 18.38
C PRO A 39 -28.29 36.95 18.44
N PRO A 40 -27.16 37.31 19.09
CA PRO A 40 -25.99 36.45 19.13
C PRO A 40 -26.22 35.29 20.10
N GLY A 41 -26.69 34.15 19.58
CA GLY A 41 -26.38 32.88 20.19
C GLY A 41 -24.89 32.63 20.04
N SER A 42 -24.16 32.53 21.16
CA SER A 42 -22.73 32.21 21.20
C SER A 42 -22.46 30.75 20.77
N GLY A 43 -22.82 30.41 19.54
CA GLY A 43 -22.23 29.30 18.81
C GLY A 43 -21.10 29.89 17.99
N THR A 44 -19.86 29.83 18.47
CA THR A 44 -18.72 30.10 17.61
C THR A 44 -18.60 28.93 16.63
N THR A 45 -19.28 29.00 15.49
CA THR A 45 -18.94 28.16 14.33
C THR A 45 -17.53 28.56 13.91
N GLN A 46 -16.54 27.87 14.48
CA GLN A 46 -15.14 28.08 14.16
C GLN A 46 -14.95 27.93 12.65
N ALA A 47 -14.31 28.91 12.01
CA ALA A 47 -14.02 28.85 10.59
C ALA A 47 -13.22 27.57 10.28
N PRO A 48 -13.53 26.86 9.17
CA PRO A 48 -12.78 25.69 8.80
C PRO A 48 -11.27 25.95 8.69
N THR A 49 -10.49 24.96 9.06
CA THR A 49 -9.03 24.97 9.00
C THR A 49 -8.54 23.83 8.12
N VAL A 50 -7.24 23.83 7.82
CA VAL A 50 -6.62 22.64 7.22
C VAL A 50 -6.73 21.45 8.19
N PRO A 51 -6.69 20.21 7.70
CA PRO A 51 -6.71 19.04 8.55
C PRO A 51 -5.53 18.98 9.53
N GLY A 52 -5.70 18.23 10.61
CA GLY A 52 -4.59 17.84 11.49
C GLY A 52 -3.64 16.84 10.81
N ALA A 53 -2.44 16.68 11.35
CA ALA A 53 -1.54 15.64 10.87
C ALA A 53 -2.12 14.25 11.18
N PRO A 54 -2.17 13.33 10.20
CA PRO A 54 -2.50 11.94 10.47
C PRO A 54 -1.57 11.33 11.52
N LEU A 55 -2.01 10.23 12.15
CA LEU A 55 -1.13 9.43 13.00
C LEU A 55 0.00 8.79 12.19
N GLN A 56 1.05 8.33 12.88
CA GLN A 56 2.20 7.71 12.25
C GLN A 56 1.76 6.57 11.32
N PRO A 57 2.01 6.66 10.01
CA PRO A 57 1.58 5.67 9.04
C PRO A 57 2.34 4.37 9.28
N ARG A 58 1.67 3.26 9.02
CA ARG A 58 2.26 1.93 9.04
C ARG A 58 2.55 1.49 7.62
N ALA A 59 3.74 0.95 7.40
CA ALA A 59 4.22 0.51 6.09
C ALA A 59 4.48 -1.00 6.06
N LEU A 60 3.89 -1.67 5.07
CA LEU A 60 4.14 -3.06 4.73
C LEU A 60 4.92 -3.16 3.44
N SER A 61 6.02 -3.90 3.47
CA SER A 61 6.85 -4.08 2.28
C SER A 61 6.16 -4.94 1.22
N GLY A 62 6.12 -4.45 -0.01
CA GLY A 62 5.65 -5.13 -1.22
C GLY A 62 6.78 -5.48 -2.19
N LEU A 63 6.47 -6.15 -3.32
CA LEU A 63 7.40 -6.24 -4.45
C LEU A 63 7.49 -4.87 -5.12
N THR A 64 8.66 -4.23 -5.09
CA THR A 64 8.90 -2.87 -5.61
C THR A 64 7.83 -1.85 -5.20
N SER A 65 7.21 -2.07 -4.05
CA SER A 65 6.05 -1.31 -3.58
C SER A 65 5.96 -1.34 -2.05
N SER A 66 5.07 -0.52 -1.51
CA SER A 66 4.69 -0.51 -0.10
C SER A 66 3.19 -0.32 0.00
N TRP A 67 2.53 -1.13 0.82
CA TRP A 67 1.16 -0.83 1.26
C TRP A 67 1.24 0.01 2.53
N LEU A 68 0.52 1.12 2.56
CA LEU A 68 0.46 2.06 3.67
C LEU A 68 -0.96 2.08 4.24
N ASP A 69 -1.04 2.14 5.56
CA ASP A 69 -2.24 2.39 6.33
C ASP A 69 -1.98 3.50 7.35
N TRP A 70 -2.92 4.43 7.52
CA TRP A 70 -2.85 5.49 8.52
C TRP A 70 -4.23 5.77 9.12
N THR A 71 -4.30 6.74 10.02
CA THR A 71 -5.53 7.15 10.68
C THR A 71 -5.56 8.67 10.77
N GLU A 72 -6.67 9.25 10.38
CA GLU A 72 -6.87 10.70 10.42
C GLU A 72 -7.02 11.23 11.85
N ALA A 73 -6.57 12.46 12.08
CA ALA A 73 -6.65 13.11 13.39
C ALA A 73 -7.86 14.05 13.50
N SER A 74 -7.86 15.15 12.76
CA SER A 74 -8.95 16.12 12.70
C SER A 74 -9.14 16.56 11.26
N THR A 75 -10.40 16.70 10.85
CA THR A 75 -10.75 17.14 9.49
C THR A 75 -10.63 18.66 9.31
N GLY A 76 -10.41 19.41 10.40
CA GLY A 76 -10.44 20.87 10.40
C GLY A 76 -11.83 21.46 10.15
N GLY A 77 -12.90 20.65 10.26
CA GLY A 77 -14.28 21.08 10.05
C GLY A 77 -14.82 20.90 8.63
N LEU A 78 -14.00 20.40 7.69
CA LEU A 78 -14.43 20.05 6.32
C LEU A 78 -13.99 18.64 5.94
N PRO A 79 -14.73 17.92 5.08
CA PRO A 79 -14.36 16.57 4.66
C PRO A 79 -12.94 16.51 4.06
N ILE A 80 -12.22 15.43 4.37
CA ILE A 80 -10.95 15.11 3.70
C ILE A 80 -11.24 14.74 2.25
N THR A 81 -10.52 15.36 1.33
CA THR A 81 -10.66 15.14 -0.11
C THR A 81 -9.49 14.35 -0.70
N GLY A 82 -8.42 14.16 0.07
CA GLY A 82 -7.26 13.37 -0.34
C GLY A 82 -6.11 13.43 0.65
N HIS A 83 -4.97 12.84 0.27
CA HIS A 83 -3.75 12.90 1.05
C HIS A 83 -2.53 13.16 0.17
N VAL A 84 -1.51 13.79 0.75
CA VAL A 84 -0.18 13.92 0.16
C VAL A 84 0.75 12.96 0.90
N VAL A 85 1.36 12.04 0.16
CA VAL A 85 2.35 11.08 0.69
C VAL A 85 3.75 11.50 0.27
N GLN A 86 4.62 11.77 1.23
CA GLN A 86 6.05 11.97 1.01
C GLN A 86 6.78 10.63 1.05
N ILE A 87 7.66 10.40 0.07
CA ILE A 87 8.47 9.19 -0.05
C ILE A 87 9.91 9.55 0.29
N TYR A 88 10.45 8.92 1.32
CA TYR A 88 11.84 9.08 1.70
C TYR A 88 12.63 7.83 1.34
N ARG A 89 13.85 8.02 0.82
CA ARG A 89 14.81 6.94 0.55
C ARG A 89 16.11 7.26 1.25
N LYS A 90 16.58 6.36 2.12
CA LYS A 90 17.78 6.57 2.95
C LYS A 90 17.77 7.91 3.74
N GLY A 91 16.58 8.38 4.11
CA GLY A 91 16.40 9.61 4.89
C GLY A 91 16.11 10.87 4.07
N GLU A 92 16.38 10.85 2.76
CA GLU A 92 16.16 11.97 1.84
C GLU A 92 14.78 11.89 1.19
N LEU A 93 14.13 13.04 1.00
CA LEU A 93 12.87 13.13 0.27
C LEU A 93 13.15 12.89 -1.22
N VAL A 94 12.52 11.87 -1.81
CA VAL A 94 12.73 11.49 -3.22
C VAL A 94 11.46 11.58 -4.08
N GLY A 95 10.32 11.93 -3.48
CA GLY A 95 9.08 12.10 -4.22
C GLY A 95 7.88 12.42 -3.34
N ARG A 96 6.80 12.83 -4.00
CA ARG A 96 5.47 13.04 -3.41
C ARG A 96 4.42 12.45 -4.34
N VAL A 97 3.35 11.90 -3.75
CA VAL A 97 2.19 11.40 -4.48
C VAL A 97 0.94 11.95 -3.82
N VAL A 98 -0.04 12.36 -4.63
CA VAL A 98 -1.38 12.69 -4.16
C VAL A 98 -2.26 11.47 -4.33
N VAL A 99 -2.98 11.11 -3.28
CA VAL A 99 -3.89 9.96 -3.24
C VAL A 99 -5.28 10.43 -2.81
N ASP A 100 -6.26 9.56 -3.01
CA ASP A 100 -7.65 9.76 -2.63
C ASP A 100 -7.83 9.88 -1.11
N ALA A 101 -9.08 10.07 -0.70
CA ALA A 101 -9.47 10.25 0.69
C ALA A 101 -9.46 8.94 1.50
N ASP A 102 -9.07 7.81 0.89
CA ASP A 102 -8.93 6.55 1.62
C ASP A 102 -7.73 6.61 2.57
N GLU A 103 -7.85 5.94 3.72
CA GLU A 103 -6.79 5.90 4.76
C GLU A 103 -5.75 4.80 4.50
N SER A 104 -5.67 4.32 3.25
CA SER A 104 -4.67 3.35 2.84
C SER A 104 -4.32 3.50 1.37
N HIS A 105 -3.06 3.25 1.02
CA HIS A 105 -2.63 3.33 -0.37
C HIS A 105 -1.43 2.43 -0.67
N THR A 106 -1.32 1.96 -1.92
CA THR A 106 -0.14 1.21 -2.38
C THR A 106 0.79 2.11 -3.17
N ILE A 107 1.95 2.42 -2.62
CA ILE A 107 3.00 3.16 -3.31
C ILE A 107 3.82 2.17 -4.14
N GLY A 108 3.73 2.26 -5.46
CA GLY A 108 4.50 1.46 -6.42
C GLY A 108 5.88 2.04 -6.75
N ASN A 109 6.58 1.40 -7.68
CA ASN A 109 7.84 1.86 -8.29
C ASN A 109 8.94 2.22 -7.28
N LEU A 110 8.93 1.59 -6.10
CA LEU A 110 9.95 1.83 -5.08
C LEU A 110 11.22 1.08 -5.43
N ARG A 111 12.36 1.73 -5.16
CA ARG A 111 13.67 1.11 -5.39
C ARG A 111 13.87 -0.07 -4.43
N ALA A 112 13.87 -1.28 -4.97
CA ALA A 112 14.11 -2.49 -4.19
C ALA A 112 15.46 -2.44 -3.46
N ALA A 113 15.54 -3.17 -2.34
CA ALA A 113 16.75 -3.27 -1.52
C ALA A 113 17.29 -1.95 -0.93
N SER A 114 16.53 -0.85 -0.99
CA SER A 114 16.86 0.42 -0.33
C SER A 114 15.84 0.74 0.76
N SER A 115 16.30 1.33 1.87
CA SER A 115 15.40 1.73 2.96
C SER A 115 14.47 2.86 2.53
N HIS A 116 13.19 2.69 2.81
CA HIS A 116 12.16 3.71 2.60
C HIS A 116 11.34 3.95 3.86
N THR A 117 10.88 5.19 4.02
CA THR A 117 9.91 5.64 5.04
C THR A 117 8.95 6.63 4.39
N PHE A 118 7.77 6.83 4.98
CA PHE A 118 6.70 7.64 4.39
C PHE A 118 6.12 8.59 5.43
N ALA A 119 5.72 9.78 5.02
CA ALA A 119 4.94 10.70 5.84
C ALA A 119 3.69 11.11 5.05
N VAL A 120 2.57 11.29 5.74
CA VAL A 120 1.26 11.56 5.12
C VAL A 120 0.71 12.86 5.68
N ALA A 121 0.12 13.69 4.84
CA ALA A 121 -0.65 14.86 5.23
C ALA A 121 -2.03 14.77 4.57
N ALA A 122 -3.09 15.03 5.32
CA ALA A 122 -4.44 15.07 4.78
C ALA A 122 -4.74 16.43 4.14
N MET A 123 -5.65 16.44 3.17
CA MET A 123 -6.11 17.67 2.51
C MET A 123 -7.63 17.79 2.54
N ASN A 124 -8.11 19.02 2.70
CA ASN A 124 -9.50 19.39 2.50
C ASN A 124 -9.57 20.65 1.60
N ALA A 125 -10.75 21.25 1.46
CA ALA A 125 -10.92 22.45 0.61
C ALA A 125 -10.16 23.69 1.09
N VAL A 126 -9.73 23.76 2.36
CA VAL A 126 -8.87 24.84 2.88
C VAL A 126 -7.42 24.63 2.45
N GLY A 127 -6.96 23.37 2.42
CA GLY A 127 -5.62 23.03 1.96
C GLY A 127 -5.07 21.76 2.59
N VAL A 128 -3.75 21.61 2.50
CA VAL A 128 -2.98 20.47 3.03
C VAL A 128 -2.56 20.77 4.47
N GLY A 129 -2.85 19.84 5.37
CA GLY A 129 -2.42 19.87 6.76
C GLY A 129 -0.92 19.58 6.96
N PRO A 130 -0.46 19.53 8.21
CA PRO A 130 0.90 19.12 8.51
C PRO A 130 1.14 17.63 8.20
N PHE A 131 2.39 17.27 7.91
CA PHE A 131 2.78 15.88 7.72
C PHE A 131 2.89 15.15 9.05
N SER A 132 2.51 13.87 9.04
CA SER A 132 2.72 12.95 10.15
C SER A 132 4.21 12.64 10.39
N GLU A 133 4.48 12.00 11.53
CA GLU A 133 5.76 11.34 11.76
C GLU A 133 6.04 10.29 10.68
N ARG A 134 7.32 10.05 10.39
CA ARG A 134 7.71 9.06 9.37
C ARG A 134 7.31 7.64 9.80
N SER A 135 6.82 6.83 8.87
CA SER A 135 6.46 5.42 9.09
C SER A 135 7.64 4.56 9.56
N ASN A 136 7.33 3.32 9.96
CA ASN A 136 8.35 2.29 10.13
C ASN A 136 9.14 2.08 8.82
N THR A 137 10.46 1.89 8.95
CA THR A 137 11.31 1.64 7.77
C THR A 137 10.98 0.31 7.11
N ILE A 138 10.80 0.32 5.79
CA ILE A 138 10.70 -0.88 4.95
C ILE A 138 11.88 -0.96 3.98
N ILE A 139 12.07 -2.14 3.38
CA ILE A 139 12.95 -2.36 2.24
C ILE A 139 12.11 -3.08 1.20
N PRO A 140 11.70 -2.41 0.10
CA PRO A 140 10.88 -3.04 -0.93
C PRO A 140 11.54 -4.31 -1.45
N LEU A 141 10.73 -5.33 -1.61
CA LEU A 141 11.16 -6.65 -2.04
C LEU A 141 11.44 -6.63 -3.55
N ARG A 142 12.21 -7.62 -4.02
CA ARG A 142 12.28 -7.98 -5.44
C ARG A 142 12.09 -9.49 -5.60
N ALA A 143 11.52 -9.88 -6.74
CA ALA A 143 11.46 -11.26 -7.20
C ALA A 143 12.24 -11.38 -8.51
N THR A 144 13.07 -12.42 -8.65
CA THR A 144 13.92 -12.57 -9.86
C THR A 144 13.90 -13.97 -10.48
N ARG A 145 13.22 -14.94 -9.86
CA ARG A 145 13.11 -16.30 -10.39
C ARG A 145 11.68 -16.79 -10.23
N ALA A 146 11.05 -17.09 -11.36
CA ALA A 146 9.82 -17.87 -11.40
C ALA A 146 10.16 -19.36 -11.30
N PHE A 147 9.39 -20.08 -10.52
CA PHE A 147 9.42 -21.53 -10.44
C PHE A 147 8.26 -22.05 -11.29
N SER A 148 8.59 -22.86 -12.29
CA SER A 148 7.59 -23.46 -13.17
C SER A 148 7.15 -24.81 -12.64
N ALA A 149 5.85 -25.03 -12.63
CA ALA A 149 5.20 -26.33 -12.50
C ALA A 149 3.93 -26.29 -13.36
N PRO A 150 3.36 -27.44 -13.76
CA PRO A 150 2.04 -27.46 -14.35
C PRO A 150 1.03 -26.75 -13.43
N GLN A 151 0.15 -25.94 -14.02
CA GLN A 151 -1.05 -25.49 -13.30
C GLN A 151 -1.83 -26.73 -12.88
N GLY A 152 -2.26 -26.76 -11.62
CA GLY A 152 -2.96 -27.92 -11.09
C GLY A 152 -4.34 -28.13 -11.71
N SER A 153 -4.93 -27.08 -12.30
CA SER A 153 -6.22 -27.12 -12.99
C SER A 153 -6.39 -25.89 -13.89
N SER A 154 -7.28 -25.97 -14.87
CA SER A 154 -7.74 -24.84 -15.71
C SER A 154 -9.07 -24.23 -15.24
N ASN A 155 -9.69 -24.78 -14.19
CA ASN A 155 -10.98 -24.31 -13.67
C ASN A 155 -10.84 -22.97 -12.94
N THR A 156 -11.44 -21.90 -13.47
CA THR A 156 -11.40 -20.55 -12.90
C THR A 156 -12.56 -20.22 -11.96
N ASP A 157 -13.59 -21.06 -11.93
CA ASP A 157 -14.84 -20.78 -11.23
C ASP A 157 -14.81 -21.24 -9.76
N ALA A 158 -13.89 -22.15 -9.43
CA ALA A 158 -13.67 -22.61 -8.08
C ALA A 158 -12.62 -21.74 -7.36
N ILE A 159 -12.84 -21.47 -6.07
CA ILE A 159 -11.82 -20.87 -5.21
C ILE A 159 -10.66 -21.90 -5.06
N PRO A 160 -9.39 -21.51 -5.28
CA PRO A 160 -8.27 -22.42 -5.13
C PRO A 160 -8.16 -22.92 -3.68
N ALA A 161 -7.79 -24.17 -3.52
CA ALA A 161 -7.42 -24.67 -2.21
C ALA A 161 -6.14 -23.97 -1.74
N ARG A 162 -6.00 -23.77 -0.44
CA ARG A 162 -4.93 -24.43 0.28
C ARG A 162 -3.55 -24.70 -0.38
N PRO A 163 -2.62 -23.76 -0.65
CA PRO A 163 -1.25 -24.16 -0.98
C PRO A 163 -0.62 -25.01 0.14
N THR A 164 0.06 -26.10 -0.22
CA THR A 164 0.65 -27.04 0.75
C THR A 164 2.17 -27.16 0.60
N ARG A 165 2.81 -27.89 1.52
CA ARG A 165 4.27 -28.13 1.55
C ARG A 165 5.11 -26.85 1.39
N VAL A 166 4.65 -25.74 2.01
CA VAL A 166 5.38 -24.47 1.96
C VAL A 166 6.74 -24.65 2.64
N ARG A 167 7.80 -24.25 1.94
CA ARG A 167 9.18 -24.20 2.44
C ARG A 167 9.72 -22.81 2.21
N ALA A 168 10.56 -22.33 3.12
CA ALA A 168 11.26 -21.07 3.00
C ALA A 168 12.72 -21.28 3.41
N GLN A 169 13.63 -21.15 2.45
CA GLN A 169 15.05 -21.42 2.65
C GLN A 169 15.88 -20.22 2.25
N GLN A 170 16.77 -19.79 3.14
CA GLN A 170 17.75 -18.75 2.82
C GLN A 170 18.75 -19.29 1.78
N VAL A 171 19.00 -18.46 0.76
CA VAL A 171 19.99 -18.67 -0.31
C VAL A 171 20.77 -17.38 -0.46
N ARG A 172 21.99 -17.33 0.08
CA ARG A 172 22.82 -16.10 0.14
C ARG A 172 22.03 -14.94 0.78
N SER A 173 21.84 -13.84 0.04
CA SER A 173 21.08 -12.66 0.44
C SER A 173 19.61 -12.69 0.02
N SER A 174 19.08 -13.88 -0.25
CA SER A 174 17.72 -14.11 -0.76
C SER A 174 17.06 -15.27 -0.04
N VAL A 175 15.77 -15.46 -0.30
CA VAL A 175 14.98 -16.57 0.23
C VAL A 175 14.21 -17.20 -0.91
N ASP A 176 14.38 -18.51 -1.08
CA ASP A 176 13.50 -19.31 -1.92
C ASP A 176 12.31 -19.74 -1.08
N VAL A 177 11.12 -19.29 -1.48
CA VAL A 177 9.85 -19.76 -0.93
C VAL A 177 9.21 -20.67 -1.96
N THR A 178 8.97 -21.93 -1.63
CA THR A 178 8.37 -22.92 -2.55
C THR A 178 7.13 -23.55 -1.93
N TRP A 179 6.23 -24.04 -2.77
CA TRP A 179 4.98 -24.67 -2.35
C TRP A 179 4.49 -25.69 -3.39
N THR A 180 3.50 -26.47 -2.99
CA THR A 180 2.71 -27.33 -3.88
C THR A 180 1.48 -26.56 -4.36
N VAL A 181 1.29 -26.57 -5.68
CA VAL A 181 0.18 -25.94 -6.41
C VAL A 181 -1.15 -26.61 -6.02
N PRO A 182 -2.23 -25.84 -5.81
CA PRO A 182 -3.57 -26.39 -5.66
C PRO A 182 -4.07 -27.04 -6.97
N GLU A 183 -4.65 -28.23 -6.88
CA GLU A 183 -5.13 -28.98 -8.06
C GLU A 183 -6.61 -28.77 -8.36
N ASN A 184 -7.38 -28.16 -7.45
CA ASN A 184 -8.83 -28.02 -7.62
C ASN A 184 -9.24 -26.83 -8.52
N ALA A 185 -8.36 -25.84 -8.71
CA ALA A 185 -8.66 -24.63 -9.48
C ALA A 185 -7.39 -24.00 -10.07
N ALA A 186 -7.56 -23.28 -11.17
CA ALA A 186 -6.54 -22.42 -11.75
C ALA A 186 -6.21 -21.27 -10.80
N VAL A 187 -4.92 -20.98 -10.66
CA VAL A 187 -4.42 -19.91 -9.80
C VAL A 187 -3.93 -18.76 -10.68
N ALA A 188 -4.46 -17.56 -10.46
CA ALA A 188 -4.00 -16.35 -11.16
C ALA A 188 -2.70 -15.83 -10.53
N ASN A 189 -2.64 -15.80 -9.20
CA ASN A 189 -1.46 -15.39 -8.46
C ASN A 189 -1.42 -15.99 -7.05
N TYR A 190 -0.25 -15.96 -6.45
CA TYR A 190 -0.01 -16.28 -5.05
C TYR A 190 0.29 -15.02 -4.26
N GLU A 191 -0.14 -15.02 -3.00
CA GLU A 191 0.31 -14.07 -2.01
C GLU A 191 1.20 -14.76 -0.98
N VAL A 192 2.44 -14.31 -0.89
CA VAL A 192 3.43 -14.77 0.09
C VAL A 192 3.52 -13.75 1.22
N LEU A 193 3.19 -14.19 2.43
CA LEU A 193 3.13 -13.36 3.63
C LEU A 193 4.31 -13.69 4.55
N PHE A 194 5.06 -12.66 4.92
CA PHE A 194 6.13 -12.74 5.91
C PHE A 194 5.64 -12.13 7.22
N ILE A 195 5.61 -12.95 8.27
CA ILE A 195 5.02 -12.60 9.56
C ILE A 195 6.09 -12.60 10.63
N GLN A 196 6.18 -11.52 11.41
CA GLN A 196 7.04 -11.41 12.60
C GLN A 196 6.20 -10.94 13.78
N LYS A 197 6.42 -11.53 14.96
CA LYS A 197 5.69 -11.17 16.19
C LYS A 197 4.17 -11.09 15.96
N ASN A 198 3.63 -12.07 15.23
CA ASN A 198 2.22 -12.18 14.84
C ASN A 198 1.66 -11.05 13.94
N ARG A 199 2.53 -10.22 13.33
CA ARG A 199 2.14 -9.18 12.37
C ARG A 199 2.72 -9.47 10.99
N VAL A 200 1.93 -9.29 9.94
CA VAL A 200 2.47 -9.26 8.57
C VAL A 200 3.37 -8.04 8.46
N VAL A 201 4.60 -8.24 7.98
CA VAL A 201 5.60 -7.17 7.79
C VAL A 201 6.01 -7.01 6.33
N ALA A 202 5.82 -8.07 5.53
CA ALA A 202 5.97 -8.00 4.09
C ALA A 202 4.98 -8.94 3.39
N LYS A 203 4.57 -8.54 2.19
CA LYS A 203 3.67 -9.28 1.31
C LYS A 203 4.27 -9.25 -0.09
N ALA A 204 4.44 -10.41 -0.73
CA ALA A 204 4.77 -10.49 -2.14
C ALA A 204 3.59 -11.08 -2.91
N ILE A 205 3.17 -10.42 -3.99
CA ILE A 205 2.17 -10.94 -4.93
C ILE A 205 2.93 -11.41 -6.17
N THR A 206 2.76 -12.66 -6.56
CA THR A 206 3.49 -13.25 -7.70
C THR A 206 2.60 -14.19 -8.48
N ASP A 207 2.72 -14.19 -9.79
CA ASP A 207 2.13 -15.13 -10.74
C ASP A 207 2.94 -16.44 -10.89
N SER A 208 4.10 -16.53 -10.22
CA SER A 208 4.94 -17.72 -10.25
C SER A 208 4.21 -18.93 -9.64
N VAL A 209 4.36 -20.10 -10.27
CA VAL A 209 3.42 -21.21 -10.06
C VAL A 209 3.77 -22.08 -8.85
N ALA A 210 5.05 -22.39 -8.59
CA ALA A 210 5.47 -23.32 -7.53
C ALA A 210 6.43 -22.75 -6.48
N GLY A 211 6.75 -21.47 -6.59
CA GLY A 211 7.73 -20.84 -5.72
C GLY A 211 8.13 -19.46 -6.21
N VAL A 212 8.86 -18.71 -5.39
CA VAL A 212 9.43 -17.42 -5.75
C VAL A 212 10.71 -17.18 -4.96
N ARG A 213 11.70 -16.59 -5.62
CA ARG A 213 12.90 -16.09 -4.94
C ARG A 213 12.70 -14.64 -4.53
N ILE A 214 12.73 -14.37 -3.24
CA ILE A 214 12.55 -13.05 -2.64
C ILE A 214 13.88 -12.48 -2.16
N PHE A 215 14.09 -11.18 -2.38
CA PHE A 215 15.19 -10.44 -1.77
C PHE A 215 14.66 -9.19 -1.06
N GLY A 216 15.49 -8.59 -0.20
CA GLY A 216 15.17 -7.35 0.50
C GLY A 216 14.51 -7.54 1.86
N LEU A 217 14.35 -8.80 2.32
CA LEU A 217 13.93 -9.07 3.69
C LEU A 217 14.98 -8.54 4.67
N LYS A 218 14.51 -7.96 5.78
CA LYS A 218 15.37 -7.62 6.91
C LYS A 218 15.81 -8.90 7.62
N ARG A 219 16.93 -8.85 8.32
CA ARG A 219 17.37 -9.94 9.20
C ARG A 219 16.31 -10.21 10.26
N GLY A 220 16.05 -11.48 10.53
CA GLY A 220 15.10 -11.87 11.56
C GLY A 220 14.49 -13.24 11.36
N VAL A 221 13.60 -13.59 12.28
CA VAL A 221 12.82 -14.83 12.23
C VAL A 221 11.43 -14.51 11.69
N TYR A 222 10.97 -15.31 10.74
CA TYR A 222 9.69 -15.14 10.06
C TYR A 222 8.89 -16.44 10.09
N ALA A 223 7.57 -16.30 10.23
CA ALA A 223 6.62 -17.29 9.77
C ALA A 223 6.19 -16.92 8.36
N VAL A 224 6.43 -17.81 7.39
CA VAL A 224 6.06 -17.62 5.99
C VAL A 224 4.78 -18.39 5.70
N ARG A 225 3.78 -17.74 5.11
CA ARG A 225 2.53 -18.37 4.66
C ARG A 225 2.25 -17.99 3.22
N VAL A 226 1.60 -18.89 2.48
CA VAL A 226 1.21 -18.68 1.09
C VAL A 226 -0.29 -18.89 0.96
N ARG A 227 -0.96 -18.07 0.16
CA ARG A 227 -2.34 -18.33 -0.31
C ARG A 227 -2.42 -18.15 -1.82
N ALA A 228 -3.29 -18.93 -2.45
CA ALA A 228 -3.59 -18.84 -3.87
C ALA A 228 -4.80 -17.92 -4.08
N VAL A 229 -4.81 -17.19 -5.19
CA VAL A 229 -5.87 -16.23 -5.54
C VAL A 229 -6.21 -16.40 -7.02
N ASN A 230 -7.50 -16.37 -7.32
CA ASN A 230 -8.04 -16.20 -8.66
C ASN A 230 -9.27 -15.28 -8.61
N THR A 231 -10.00 -15.20 -9.72
CA THR A 231 -11.22 -14.40 -9.84
C THR A 231 -12.36 -14.87 -8.94
N ALA A 232 -12.46 -16.18 -8.67
CA ALA A 232 -13.46 -16.72 -7.74
C ALA A 232 -13.15 -16.37 -6.27
N GLY A 233 -11.87 -16.17 -5.93
CA GLY A 233 -11.48 -15.62 -4.63
C GLY A 233 -10.11 -16.07 -4.14
N SER A 234 -9.89 -15.88 -2.84
CA SER A 234 -8.64 -16.22 -2.14
C SER A 234 -8.79 -17.48 -1.30
N SER A 235 -7.79 -18.35 -1.37
CA SER A 235 -7.71 -19.53 -0.51
C SER A 235 -7.44 -19.15 0.96
N PRO A 236 -7.72 -20.05 1.92
CA PRO A 236 -7.10 -19.99 3.24
C PRO A 236 -5.56 -19.97 3.14
N ARG A 237 -4.90 -19.36 4.13
CA ARG A 237 -3.44 -19.36 4.22
C ARG A 237 -2.92 -20.77 4.51
N SER A 238 -1.75 -21.10 3.96
CA SER A 238 -1.03 -22.34 4.26
C SER A 238 -0.69 -22.47 5.75
N LYS A 239 -0.29 -23.69 6.17
CA LYS A 239 0.52 -23.86 7.38
C LYS A 239 1.80 -23.02 7.25
N PHE A 240 2.33 -22.51 8.36
CA PHE A 240 3.51 -21.67 8.30
C PHE A 240 4.77 -22.50 8.05
N ALA A 241 5.68 -21.97 7.24
CA ALA A 241 7.07 -22.39 7.16
C ALA A 241 7.90 -21.45 8.04
N ARG A 242 8.75 -22.00 8.90
CA ARG A 242 9.69 -21.19 9.68
C ARG A 242 10.87 -20.80 8.80
N LEU A 243 11.20 -19.52 8.80
CA LEU A 243 12.36 -18.94 8.12
C LEU A 243 13.22 -18.19 9.15
N VAL A 244 14.51 -18.46 9.15
CA VAL A 244 15.50 -17.64 9.86
C VAL A 244 16.37 -17.00 8.78
N PHE A 245 16.24 -15.68 8.63
CA PHE A 245 17.04 -14.92 7.67
C PHE A 245 18.15 -14.18 8.41
N ARG A 246 19.39 -14.56 8.12
CA ARG A 246 20.61 -14.04 8.76
C ARG A 246 21.38 -13.13 7.82
#